data_AF-A0A160TNZ6-F1
#
_entry.id   AF-A0A160TNZ6-F1
#
_cell.length_a   1.000
_cell.length_b   1.000
_cell.length_c   1.000
_cell.angle_alpha   90.00
_cell.angle_beta   90.00
_cell.angle_gamma   90.00
#
_symmetry.space_group_name_H-M   'P 1'
#
loop_
_entity.id
_entity.type
_entity.pdbx_description
1 polymer ?
#
loop_
_entity_poly.entity_id
_entity_poly.type
_entity_poly.pdbx_seq_one_letter_code
_entity_poly.pdbx_strand_id
1 'polypeptide(L)'
;MAAATVAVAHRHGLDVPNDLTVCGFDDTALATTIWPELTTIHQPITDMSLAAVDLLMKEILDRRAGHRQAPRHLQLGFRLVRRQSDAAPRRRPLATTLRLA
;
A
#
# COMPACT_ATOMS: atom_id res chain seq x y z
N MET A 1 -0.38 -9.20 -0.67
CA MET A 1 -0.65 -9.20 -2.14
C MET A 1 0.55 -8.75 -2.95
N ALA A 2 1.03 -7.51 -2.81
CA ALA A 2 2.11 -6.96 -3.65
C ALA A 2 3.41 -7.79 -3.69
N ALA A 3 3.89 -8.33 -2.56
CA ALA A 3 5.07 -9.21 -2.54
C ALA A 3 4.89 -10.47 -3.41
N ALA A 4 3.69 -11.06 -3.42
CA ALA A 4 3.38 -12.19 -4.28
C ALA A 4 3.32 -11.78 -5.75
N THR A 5 2.83 -10.57 -6.05
CA THR A 5 2.88 -9.99 -7.40
C THR A 5 4.31 -9.86 -7.91
N VAL A 6 5.24 -9.34 -7.09
CA VAL A 6 6.67 -9.27 -7.43
C VAL A 6 7.24 -10.67 -7.69
N ALA A 7 6.97 -11.62 -6.80
CA ALA A 7 7.44 -12.99 -6.96
C ALA A 7 6.93 -13.66 -8.25
N VAL A 8 5.66 -13.42 -8.61
CA VAL A 8 5.07 -13.95 -9.85
C VAL A 8 5.62 -13.22 -11.08
N ALA A 9 5.81 -11.89 -11.03
CA ALA A 9 6.43 -11.13 -12.11
C ALA A 9 7.83 -11.68 -12.46
N HIS A 10 8.65 -11.95 -11.45
CA HIS A 10 9.96 -12.59 -11.64
C HIS A 10 9.86 -13.98 -12.26
N ARG A 11 8.86 -14.81 -11.87
CA ARG A 11 8.62 -16.12 -12.51
C ARG A 11 8.25 -16.01 -13.99
N HIS A 12 7.65 -14.90 -14.40
CA HIS A 12 7.35 -14.59 -15.79
C HIS A 12 8.49 -13.85 -16.51
N GLY A 13 9.65 -13.66 -15.88
CA GLY A 13 10.79 -12.96 -16.46
C GLY A 13 10.59 -11.45 -16.61
N LEU A 14 9.59 -10.87 -15.92
CA LEU A 14 9.37 -9.43 -15.90
C LEU A 14 10.28 -8.77 -14.87
N ASP A 15 10.93 -7.68 -15.26
CA ASP A 15 11.73 -6.85 -14.36
C ASP A 15 10.83 -5.89 -13.57
N VAL A 16 10.90 -5.96 -12.24
CA VAL A 16 10.30 -4.97 -11.35
C VAL A 16 11.44 -4.04 -10.91
N PRO A 17 11.41 -2.73 -11.22
CA PRO A 17 10.25 -1.95 -11.68
C PRO A 17 10.17 -1.66 -13.19
N ASN A 18 11.16 -2.09 -13.99
CA ASN A 18 11.34 -1.57 -15.35
C ASN A 18 10.30 -2.06 -16.38
N ASP A 19 9.78 -3.27 -16.22
CA ASP A 19 8.67 -3.82 -17.00
C ASP A 19 7.34 -3.63 -16.28
N LEU A 20 7.34 -3.77 -14.96
CA LEU A 20 6.15 -3.68 -14.12
C LEU A 20 6.47 -2.94 -12.82
N THR A 21 5.86 -1.78 -12.63
CA THR A 21 5.82 -1.13 -11.32
C THR A 21 4.85 -1.86 -10.40
N VAL A 22 5.26 -2.11 -9.16
CA VAL A 22 4.43 -2.71 -8.13
C VAL A 22 4.52 -1.85 -6.86
N CYS A 23 3.39 -1.31 -6.43
CA CYS A 23 3.27 -0.62 -5.15
C CYS A 23 2.46 -1.46 -4.17
N GLY A 24 2.89 -1.48 -2.90
CA GLY A 24 2.24 -2.16 -1.80
C GLY A 24 1.37 -1.26 -0.92
N PHE A 25 0.86 -1.90 0.13
CA PHE A 25 0.15 -1.28 1.24
C PHE A 25 0.65 -1.93 2.53
N ASP A 26 0.50 -1.25 3.66
CA ASP A 26 0.84 -1.66 5.04
C ASP A 26 2.28 -1.38 5.51
N ASP A 27 3.29 -1.45 4.62
CA ASP A 27 4.70 -1.26 5.02
C ASP A 27 5.16 -2.19 6.15
N THR A 28 4.74 -3.47 6.09
CA THR A 28 5.19 -4.50 7.02
C THR A 28 6.67 -4.86 6.79
N ALA A 29 7.28 -5.64 7.69
CA ALA A 29 8.65 -6.14 7.53
C ALA A 29 8.91 -6.84 6.18
N LEU A 30 7.87 -7.37 5.54
CA LEU A 30 8.00 -7.96 4.21
C LEU A 30 8.41 -6.93 3.15
N ALA A 31 7.98 -5.67 3.29
CA ALA A 31 8.25 -4.61 2.32
C ALA A 31 9.75 -4.28 2.18
N THR A 32 10.56 -4.54 3.20
CA THR A 32 12.02 -4.30 3.21
C THR A 32 12.86 -5.56 3.07
N THR A 33 12.24 -6.75 3.03
CA THR A 33 12.96 -8.04 3.00
C THR A 33 12.83 -8.78 1.68
N ILE A 34 11.91 -8.36 0.80
CA ILE A 34 11.85 -8.83 -0.58
C ILE A 34 12.75 -7.99 -1.49
N TRP A 35 13.15 -8.57 -2.62
CA TRP A 35 13.87 -7.86 -3.67
C TRP A 35 12.98 -7.73 -4.92
N PRO A 36 12.91 -6.54 -5.55
CA PRO A 36 13.36 -5.24 -5.02
C PRO A 36 12.57 -4.83 -3.77
N GLU A 37 13.12 -3.94 -2.94
CA GLU A 37 12.35 -3.41 -1.80
C GLU A 37 11.08 -2.68 -2.26
N LEU A 38 9.97 -2.92 -1.57
CA LEU A 38 8.64 -2.54 -2.02
C LEU A 38 8.31 -1.08 -1.68
N THR A 39 8.05 -0.27 -2.71
CA THR A 39 7.37 1.02 -2.57
C THR A 39 5.95 0.77 -2.05
N THR A 40 5.52 1.45 -1.00
CA THR A 40 4.28 1.12 -0.29
C THR A 40 3.68 2.31 0.43
N ILE A 41 2.39 2.25 0.76
CA ILE A 41 1.81 3.13 1.78
C ILE A 41 2.11 2.55 3.16
N HIS A 42 2.74 3.35 4.02
CA HIS A 42 2.87 3.07 5.45
C HIS A 42 1.58 3.42 6.15
N GLN A 43 0.94 2.39 6.71
CA GLN A 43 -0.21 2.54 7.59
C GLN A 43 0.27 2.54 9.05
N PRO A 44 -0.21 3.45 9.92
CA PRO A 44 0.16 3.48 11.32
C PRO A 44 -0.62 2.38 12.10
N ILE A 45 -0.38 1.11 11.77
CA ILE A 45 -1.17 -0.04 12.26
C ILE A 45 -1.15 -0.10 13.80
N THR A 46 -0.02 0.23 14.43
CA THR A 46 0.10 0.31 15.89
C THR A 46 -0.86 1.35 16.48
N ASP A 47 -0.87 2.56 15.94
CA ASP A 47 -1.74 3.63 16.42
C ASP A 47 -3.21 3.34 16.13
N MET A 48 -3.50 2.75 14.97
CA MET A 48 -4.84 2.26 14.61
C MET A 48 -5.34 1.23 15.62
N SER A 49 -4.47 0.32 16.05
CA SER A 49 -4.81 -0.74 17.01
C SER A 49 -5.09 -0.16 18.40
N LEU A 50 -4.26 0.77 18.87
CA LEU A 50 -4.47 1.48 20.13
C LEU A 50 -5.80 2.25 20.11
N ALA A 51 -6.03 3.03 19.06
CA ALA A 51 -7.27 3.79 18.92
C ALA A 51 -8.50 2.88 18.84
N ALA A 52 -8.42 1.74 18.14
CA ALA A 52 -9.52 0.78 18.06
C ALA A 52 -9.87 0.18 19.43
N VAL A 53 -8.87 -0.21 20.23
CA VAL A 53 -9.08 -0.72 21.59
C VAL A 53 -9.70 0.35 22.48
N ASP A 54 -9.20 1.59 22.41
CA ASP A 54 -9.75 2.71 23.17
C ASP A 54 -11.22 3.00 22.81
N LEU A 55 -11.54 2.97 21.51
CA LEU A 55 -12.91 3.16 21.03
C LEU A 55 -13.83 2.03 21.51
N LEU A 56 -13.37 0.78 21.44
CA LEU A 56 -14.12 -0.38 21.93
C LEU A 56 -14.39 -0.29 23.43
N MET A 57 -13.37 0.08 24.23
CA MET A 57 -13.53 0.20 25.67
C MET A 57 -14.52 1.31 26.05
N LYS A 58 -14.45 2.46 25.38
CA LYS A 58 -15.42 3.56 25.57
C LYS A 58 -16.84 3.10 25.24
N GLU A 59 -17.03 2.42 24.12
CA GLU A 59 -18.34 1.90 23.72
C GLU A 59 -18.92 0.90 24.74
N ILE A 60 -18.08 -0.01 25.28
CA ILE A 60 -18.52 -0.97 26.31
C ILE A 60 -19.00 -0.24 27.57
N LEU A 61 -18.26 0.77 28.03
CA LEU A 61 -18.61 1.55 29.21
C LEU A 61 -19.88 2.39 28.99
N ASP A 62 -19.97 3.06 27.84
CA ASP A 62 -21.15 3.86 27.46
C ASP A 62 -22.41 3.00 27.43
N ARG A 63 -22.34 1.80 26.83
CA ARG A 63 -23.48 0.86 26.80
C ARG A 63 -23.89 0.39 28.19
N ARG A 64 -22.93 0.12 29.09
CA ARG A 64 -23.23 -0.27 30.48
C ARG A 64 -23.90 0.85 31.26
N ALA A 65 -23.60 2.10 30.93
CA ALA A 65 -24.27 3.28 31.49
C ALA A 65 -25.63 3.59 30.85
N GLY A 66 -26.09 2.79 29.87
CA GLY A 66 -27.33 3.04 29.14
C GLY A 66 -27.22 4.13 28.07
N HIS A 67 -26.01 4.61 27.77
CA HIS A 67 -25.76 5.57 26.71
C HIS A 67 -25.63 4.85 25.37
N ARG A 68 -26.17 5.46 24.31
CA ARG A 68 -25.97 5.00 22.92
C ARG A 68 -25.30 6.10 22.12
N GLN A 69 -24.03 5.86 21.76
CA GLN A 69 -23.25 6.80 20.95
C GLN A 69 -23.43 6.50 19.46
N ALA A 70 -23.31 7.53 18.64
CA ALA A 70 -23.18 7.34 17.19
C ALA A 70 -21.83 6.67 16.86
N PRO A 71 -21.75 5.91 15.74
CA PRO A 71 -20.48 5.33 15.30
C PRO A 71 -19.39 6.39 15.19
N ARG A 72 -18.24 6.13 15.81
CA ARG A 72 -17.08 7.02 15.75
C ARG A 72 -16.22 6.66 14.53
N HIS A 73 -15.90 7.64 13.69
CA HIS A 73 -14.98 7.49 12.58
C HIS A 73 -13.69 8.25 12.88
N LEU A 74 -12.56 7.54 12.90
CA LEU A 74 -11.24 8.12 13.12
C LEU A 74 -10.35 7.81 11.93
N GLN A 75 -9.79 8.85 11.32
CA GLN A 75 -8.81 8.73 10.26
C GLN A 75 -7.43 9.09 10.80
N LEU A 76 -6.48 8.16 10.67
CA LEU A 76 -5.08 8.40 11.01
C LEU A 76 -4.27 8.71 9.74
N GLY A 77 -3.21 9.50 9.90
CA GLY A 77 -2.34 9.87 8.79
C GLY A 77 -1.56 8.67 8.26
N PHE A 78 -1.47 8.55 6.94
CA PHE A 78 -0.62 7.58 6.26
C PHE A 78 0.44 8.32 5.45
N ARG A 79 1.48 7.60 5.00
CA ARG A 79 2.53 8.19 4.14
C ARG A 79 2.98 7.21 3.07
N LEU A 80 3.33 7.75 1.90
CA LEU A 80 4.03 6.98 0.88
C LEU A 80 5.48 6.77 1.30
N VAL A 81 5.94 5.53 1.25
CA VAL A 81 7.35 5.14 1.41
C VAL A 81 7.84 4.65 0.07
N ARG A 82 8.65 5.49 -0.60
CA ARG A 82 9.23 5.17 -1.90
C ARG A 82 10.50 4.34 -1.72
N ARG A 83 10.60 3.24 -2.47
CA ARG A 83 11.71 2.29 -2.48
C ARG A 83 12.08 1.94 -3.92
N GLN A 84 12.33 0.66 -4.22
CA GLN A 84 12.92 0.18 -5.47
C GLN A 84 11.91 -0.41 -6.45
N SER A 85 10.69 -0.73 -6.01
CA SER A 85 9.69 -1.44 -6.83
C SER A 85 8.79 -0.55 -7.70
N ASP A 86 9.06 0.76 -7.78
CA ASP A 86 8.35 1.68 -8.68
C ASP A 86 9.30 2.46 -9.58
N ALA A 87 8.85 2.74 -10.80
CA ALA A 87 9.55 3.58 -11.76
C ALA A 87 8.56 4.26 -12.70
N ALA A 88 9.02 5.30 -13.40
CA ALA A 88 8.23 5.86 -14.49
C ALA A 88 8.09 4.81 -15.62
N PRO A 89 6.90 4.63 -16.22
CA PRO A 89 6.73 3.70 -17.32
C PRO A 89 7.58 4.14 -18.51
N ARG A 90 8.17 3.17 -19.22
CA ARG A 90 8.92 3.46 -20.45
C ARG A 90 7.98 4.14 -21.45
N ARG A 91 8.33 5.36 -21.89
CA ARG A 91 7.59 6.04 -22.95
C ARG A 91 7.70 5.19 -24.21
N ARG A 92 6.58 4.67 -24.71
CA ARG A 92 6.54 4.03 -26.02
C ARG A 92 6.97 5.08 -27.05
N PRO A 93 7.94 4.79 -27.93
CA PRO A 93 8.26 5.72 -29.02
C PRO A 93 6.98 6.02 -29.79
N LEU A 94 6.69 7.30 -30.02
CA LEU A 94 5.61 7.69 -30.93
C LEU A 94 5.90 7.01 -32.27
N ALA A 95 4.94 6.27 -32.81
CA ALA A 95 5.10 5.62 -34.09
C ALA A 95 5.45 6.69 -35.12
N THR A 96 6.72 6.71 -35.56
CA THR A 96 7.16 7.56 -36.66
C THR A 96 6.27 7.21 -37.83
N THR A 97 5.37 8.12 -38.18
CA THR A 97 4.49 7.95 -39.33
C THR A 97 5.42 7.93 -40.54
N LEU A 98 5.66 6.73 -41.09
CA LEU A 98 6.24 6.56 -42.41
C LEU A 98 5.28 7.23 -43.41
N ARG A 99 5.45 8.54 -43.62
CA ARG A 99 4.95 9.21 -44.81
C ARG A 99 5.83 8.74 -45.96
N LEU A 100 5.42 7.64 -46.58
CA LEU A 100 5.73 7.39 -47.99
C LEU A 100 5.02 8.49 -48.79
N ALA A 101 5.82 9.42 -49.31
CA ALA A 101 5.51 10.25 -50.45
C ALA A 101 6.47 9.86 -51.57
#